data_AF-A0A9E2NG79-F1
#
_entry.id   AF-A0A9E2NG79-F1
#
_cell.length_a   1.000
_cell.length_b   1.000
_cell.length_c   1.000
_cell.angle_alpha   90.00
_cell.angle_beta   90.00
_cell.angle_gamma   90.00
#
_symmetry.space_group_name_H-M   'P 1'
#
loop_
_entity.id
_entity.type
_entity.pdbx_description
1 polymer ?
#
loop_
_entity_poly.entity_id
_entity_poly.type
_entity_poly.pdbx_seq_one_letter_code
_entity_poly.pdbx_strand_id
1 'polypeptide(L)'
;MHELVDFLRSRGMRCFRSYRDDEYFFVVDCVYPGDPAAYRGRLFVNLQVGEDGAIQVTATPDRFYPADVRTRLAAVAAAWDPGGAHGLDIDTSVHESSDPTRVGATVVTRACPVGLTAATEFVERAVACAIELFGRLNSVAPARSAPAGPASLADAG
;
A
#
# COMPACT_ATOMS: atom_id res chain seq x y z
N MET A 1 11.48 -19.19 0.84
CA MET A 1 11.52 -17.75 1.15
C MET A 1 12.56 -16.98 0.35
N HIS A 2 13.84 -17.35 0.41
CA HIS A 2 14.88 -16.68 -0.39
C HIS A 2 14.52 -16.59 -1.89
N GLU A 3 14.01 -17.69 -2.46
CA GLU A 3 13.55 -17.74 -3.85
C GLU A 3 12.38 -16.80 -4.18
N LEU A 4 11.45 -16.60 -3.24
CA LEU A 4 10.36 -15.63 -3.40
C LEU A 4 10.92 -14.21 -3.47
N VAL A 5 11.82 -13.88 -2.56
CA VAL A 5 12.46 -12.55 -2.51
C VAL A 5 13.32 -12.30 -3.75
N ASP A 6 14.07 -13.30 -4.21
CA ASP A 6 14.86 -13.22 -5.43
C ASP A 6 13.96 -13.04 -6.67
N PHE A 7 12.82 -13.73 -6.72
CA PHE A 7 11.81 -13.52 -7.75
C PHE A 7 11.30 -12.07 -7.73
N LEU A 8 10.88 -11.56 -6.56
CA LEU A 8 10.38 -10.20 -6.41
C LEU A 8 11.43 -9.15 -6.80
N ARG A 9 12.71 -9.37 -6.45
CA ARG A 9 13.83 -8.54 -6.91
C ARG A 9 14.01 -8.59 -8.42
N SER A 10 13.88 -9.75 -9.04
CA SER A 10 13.98 -9.90 -10.50
C SER A 10 12.88 -9.14 -11.25
N ARG A 11 11.73 -8.91 -10.59
CA ARG A 11 10.64 -8.04 -11.06
C ARG A 11 10.88 -6.54 -10.80
N GLY A 12 12.06 -6.15 -10.30
CA GLY A 12 12.44 -4.75 -10.05
C GLY A 12 11.96 -4.18 -8.73
N MET A 13 11.41 -4.98 -7.81
CA MET A 13 11.00 -4.49 -6.49
C MET A 13 12.21 -4.31 -5.57
N ARG A 14 12.23 -3.18 -4.86
CA ARG A 14 13.28 -2.85 -3.89
C ARG A 14 13.01 -3.58 -2.57
N CYS A 15 13.71 -4.68 -2.32
CA CYS A 15 13.51 -5.53 -1.15
C CYS A 15 14.59 -5.32 -0.07
N PHE A 16 14.14 -5.13 1.17
CA PHE A 16 14.93 -5.00 2.40
C PHE A 16 14.56 -6.15 3.34
N ARG A 17 15.55 -6.80 3.94
CA ARG A 17 15.32 -7.86 4.94
C ARG A 17 15.31 -7.23 6.33
N SER A 18 14.33 -7.58 7.16
CA SER A 18 14.27 -7.18 8.56
C SER A 18 15.39 -7.86 9.36
N TYR A 19 15.59 -7.45 10.62
CA TYR A 19 16.44 -8.19 11.55
C TYR A 19 15.86 -9.59 11.85
N ARG A 20 14.55 -9.76 11.67
CA ARG A 20 13.90 -11.07 11.76
C ARG A 20 13.91 -11.75 10.40
N ASP A 21 14.31 -13.03 10.37
CA ASP A 21 14.51 -13.81 9.14
C ASP A 21 13.20 -14.14 8.40
N ASP A 22 12.07 -13.95 9.07
CA ASP A 22 10.71 -14.17 8.60
C ASP A 22 10.02 -12.91 8.07
N GLU A 23 10.70 -11.75 8.08
CA GLU A 23 10.10 -10.46 7.72
C GLU A 23 10.89 -9.72 6.63
N TYR A 24 10.17 -9.30 5.58
CA TYR A 24 10.72 -8.62 4.41
C TYR A 24 9.91 -7.38 4.08
N PHE A 25 10.59 -6.27 3.87
CA PHE A 25 9.99 -5.01 3.45
C PHE A 25 10.30 -4.74 1.99
N PHE A 26 9.35 -4.23 1.23
CA PHE A 26 9.64 -3.72 -0.10
C PHE A 26 8.86 -2.46 -0.43
N VAL A 27 9.45 -1.68 -1.33
CA VAL A 27 8.85 -0.45 -1.84
C VAL A 27 8.43 -0.69 -3.28
N VAL A 28 7.13 -0.50 -3.55
CA VAL A 28 6.55 -0.55 -4.89
C VAL A 28 6.31 0.88 -5.35
N ASP A 29 7.00 1.29 -6.42
CA ASP A 29 6.72 2.58 -7.07
C ASP A 29 5.49 2.42 -7.97
N CYS A 30 4.37 3.02 -7.56
CA CYS A 30 3.11 2.98 -8.29
C CYS A 30 3.04 4.18 -9.24
N VAL A 31 3.76 4.07 -10.35
CA VAL A 31 3.73 5.06 -11.43
C VAL A 31 3.15 4.37 -12.65
N TYR A 32 1.82 4.19 -12.68
CA TYR A 32 1.13 3.61 -13.83
C TYR A 32 0.74 4.71 -14.83
N PRO A 33 1.41 4.83 -16.00
CA PRO A 33 0.92 5.66 -17.08
C PRO A 33 -0.33 5.02 -17.70
N GLY A 34 -1.45 5.74 -17.70
CA GLY A 34 -2.66 5.34 -18.43
C GLY A 34 -3.92 5.12 -17.58
N ASP A 35 -3.80 4.87 -16.28
CA ASP A 35 -4.95 4.81 -15.37
C ASP A 35 -4.99 6.07 -14.46
N PRO A 36 -6.00 6.95 -14.63
CA PRO A 36 -6.16 8.11 -13.75
C PRO A 36 -6.64 7.73 -12.35
N ALA A 37 -7.24 6.54 -12.16
CA ALA A 37 -7.76 6.07 -10.88
C ALA A 37 -6.72 5.27 -10.07
N ALA A 38 -5.62 4.82 -10.68
CA ALA A 38 -4.57 4.09 -9.99
C ALA A 38 -3.82 4.97 -8.96
N TYR A 39 -3.40 4.35 -7.85
CA TYR A 39 -2.58 5.02 -6.86
C TYR A 39 -1.28 5.56 -7.49
N ARG A 40 -0.99 6.83 -7.24
CA ARG A 40 0.24 7.52 -7.66
C ARG A 40 1.07 7.85 -6.43
N GLY A 41 2.15 7.10 -6.24
CA GLY A 41 3.01 7.22 -5.06
C GLY A 41 3.81 5.95 -4.84
N ARG A 42 4.19 5.70 -3.59
CA ARG A 42 4.86 4.45 -3.20
C ARG A 42 3.98 3.66 -2.24
N LEU A 43 4.05 2.34 -2.36
CA LEU A 43 3.53 1.44 -1.34
C LEU A 43 4.69 0.85 -0.56
N PHE A 44 4.57 0.89 0.76
CA PHE A 44 5.41 0.13 1.67
C PHE A 44 4.71 -1.19 1.93
N VAL A 45 5.36 -2.29 1.59
CA VAL A 45 4.79 -3.62 1.75
C VAL A 45 5.67 -4.41 2.70
N ASN A 46 5.07 -4.89 3.79
CA ASN A 46 5.66 -5.85 4.69
C ASN A 46 5.15 -7.25 4.33
N LEU A 47 6.06 -8.20 4.19
CA LEU A 47 5.78 -9.60 3.99
C LEU A 47 6.34 -10.36 5.17
N GLN A 48 5.45 -11.00 5.92
CA GLN A 48 5.78 -11.83 7.06
C GLN A 48 5.41 -13.28 6.76
N VAL A 49 6.25 -14.22 7.22
CA VAL A 49 6.02 -15.66 7.08
C VAL A 49 5.79 -16.25 8.46
N GLY A 50 4.61 -16.83 8.67
CA GLY A 50 4.32 -17.59 9.89
C GLY A 50 5.06 -18.92 9.93
N GLU A 51 5.21 -19.47 11.13
CA GLU A 51 5.79 -20.81 11.33
C GLU A 51 4.97 -21.92 10.63
N ASP A 52 3.68 -21.66 10.40
CA ASP A 52 2.75 -22.50 9.66
C ASP A 52 2.90 -22.40 8.13
N GLY A 53 3.85 -21.60 7.64
CA GLY A 53 4.05 -21.31 6.23
C GLY A 53 3.04 -20.31 5.66
N ALA A 54 2.19 -19.71 6.50
CA ALA A 54 1.31 -18.65 6.05
C ALA A 54 2.11 -17.41 5.67
N ILE A 55 1.75 -16.77 4.57
CA ILE A 55 2.31 -15.48 4.17
C ILE A 55 1.28 -14.41 4.49
N GLN A 56 1.68 -13.43 5.30
CA GLN A 56 0.92 -12.21 5.52
C GLN A 56 1.56 -11.08 4.72
N VAL A 57 0.73 -10.36 3.95
CA VAL A 57 1.13 -9.15 3.23
C VAL A 57 0.39 -7.97 3.87
N THR A 58 1.16 -7.01 4.36
CA THR A 58 0.66 -5.75 4.89
C THR A 58 1.14 -4.62 3.99
N ALA A 59 0.24 -3.87 3.37
CA ALA A 59 0.58 -2.73 2.53
C ALA A 59 0.08 -1.43 3.15
N THR A 60 0.94 -0.39 3.12
CA THR A 60 0.61 0.98 3.52
C THR A 60 1.05 1.95 2.42
N PRO A 61 0.30 3.05 2.19
CA PRO A 61 0.69 4.04 1.22
C PRO A 61 1.75 4.97 1.81
N ASP A 62 2.55 5.63 0.97
CA ASP A 62 3.58 6.58 1.39
C ASP A 62 3.06 7.95 1.87
N ARG A 63 1.84 7.95 2.41
CA ARG A 63 1.15 9.15 2.85
C ARG A 63 0.20 8.87 4.00
N PHE A 64 0.00 9.93 4.78
CA PHE A 64 -1.14 10.05 5.69
C PHE A 64 -2.21 10.95 5.08
N TYR A 65 -3.46 10.72 5.49
CA TYR A 65 -4.61 11.53 5.10
C TYR A 65 -4.98 12.51 6.21
N PRO A 66 -5.66 13.63 5.90
CA PRO A 66 -6.22 14.51 6.91
C PRO A 66 -7.23 13.79 7.82
N ALA A 67 -7.22 14.09 9.13
CA ALA A 67 -8.12 13.44 10.09
C ALA A 67 -9.61 13.78 9.87
N ASP A 68 -9.93 14.95 9.29
CA ASP A 68 -11.30 15.39 9.00
C ASP A 68 -12.01 14.53 7.95
N VAL A 69 -11.26 13.81 7.11
CA VAL A 69 -11.82 12.87 6.12
C VAL A 69 -11.85 11.42 6.58
N ARG A 70 -11.48 11.12 7.84
CA ARG A 70 -11.39 9.75 8.39
C ARG A 70 -12.65 8.92 8.14
N THR A 71 -13.83 9.45 8.45
CA THR A 71 -15.11 8.73 8.26
C THR A 71 -15.37 8.40 6.79
N ARG A 72 -15.01 9.30 5.88
CA ARG A 72 -15.16 9.08 4.44
C ARG A 72 -14.19 8.00 3.94
N LEU A 73 -12.95 8.00 4.41
CA LEU A 73 -11.96 6.97 4.09
C LEU A 73 -12.43 5.60 4.58
N ALA A 74 -12.91 5.53 5.82
CA ALA A 74 -13.42 4.29 6.40
C ALA A 74 -14.64 3.75 5.62
N ALA A 75 -15.54 4.64 5.17
CA ALA A 75 -16.67 4.24 4.35
C ALA A 75 -16.24 3.70 2.97
N VAL A 76 -15.25 4.32 2.32
CA VAL A 76 -14.70 3.81 1.04
C VAL A 76 -14.00 2.47 1.24
N ALA A 77 -13.22 2.32 2.30
CA ALA A 77 -12.53 1.07 2.62
C ALA A 77 -13.51 -0.06 2.94
N ALA A 78 -14.57 0.21 3.71
CA ALA A 78 -15.59 -0.78 4.05
C ALA A 78 -16.50 -1.16 2.86
N ALA A 79 -16.72 -0.23 1.92
CA ALA A 79 -17.50 -0.50 0.72
C ALA A 79 -16.68 -1.16 -0.40
N TRP A 80 -15.35 -1.24 -0.25
CA TRP A 80 -14.50 -1.93 -1.20
C TRP A 80 -14.58 -3.43 -0.93
N ASP A 81 -15.08 -4.17 -1.93
CA ASP A 81 -15.19 -5.63 -1.91
C ASP A 81 -14.10 -6.25 -2.79
N PRO A 82 -12.91 -6.56 -2.24
CA PRO A 82 -11.83 -7.19 -2.98
C PRO A 82 -12.07 -8.68 -3.24
N GLY A 83 -13.03 -9.31 -2.54
CA GLY A 83 -13.34 -10.73 -2.65
C GLY A 83 -13.78 -11.14 -4.05
N GLY A 84 -14.47 -10.24 -4.77
CA GLY A 84 -14.88 -10.44 -6.16
C GLY A 84 -13.77 -10.25 -7.21
N ALA A 85 -12.91 -9.24 -7.05
CA ALA A 85 -11.96 -8.83 -8.08
C ALA A 85 -10.61 -9.59 -8.01
N HIS A 86 -10.16 -9.96 -6.81
CA HIS A 86 -8.84 -10.56 -6.61
C HIS A 86 -8.87 -11.93 -5.91
N GLY A 87 -10.05 -12.34 -5.41
CA GLY A 87 -10.24 -13.61 -4.71
C GLY A 87 -9.37 -13.73 -3.47
N LEU A 88 -9.12 -12.61 -2.79
CA LEU A 88 -8.35 -12.53 -1.54
C LEU A 88 -9.27 -12.11 -0.39
N ASP A 89 -9.02 -12.68 0.77
CA ASP A 89 -9.56 -12.16 2.03
C ASP A 89 -8.68 -10.98 2.46
N ILE A 90 -9.28 -9.80 2.53
CA ILE A 90 -8.57 -8.55 2.76
C ILE A 90 -9.18 -7.82 3.96
N ASP A 91 -8.33 -7.54 4.93
CA ASP A 91 -8.64 -6.62 6.01
C ASP A 91 -8.15 -5.22 5.64
N THR A 92 -9.04 -4.23 5.76
CA THR A 92 -8.68 -2.82 5.59
C THR A 92 -8.86 -2.08 6.90
N SER A 93 -7.96 -1.14 7.19
CA SER A 93 -8.08 -0.30 8.39
C SER A 93 -7.70 1.14 8.08
N VAL A 94 -8.45 2.06 8.69
CA VAL A 94 -8.10 3.48 8.79
C VAL A 94 -7.85 3.77 10.26
N HIS A 95 -6.61 4.12 10.59
CA HIS A 95 -6.15 4.21 11.98
C HIS A 95 -5.56 5.60 12.27
N GLU A 96 -5.51 5.94 13.55
CA GLU A 96 -4.94 7.21 14.01
C GLU A 96 -3.42 7.18 13.85
N SER A 97 -2.84 8.31 13.42
CA SER A 97 -1.40 8.50 13.40
C SER A 97 -0.93 9.09 14.74
N SER A 98 0.37 9.10 14.97
CA SER A 98 0.97 9.85 16.09
C SER A 98 0.72 11.37 15.96
N ASP A 99 0.53 11.87 14.74
CA ASP A 99 0.01 13.22 14.50
C ASP A 99 -1.53 13.20 14.54
N PRO A 100 -2.18 13.89 15.49
CA PRO A 100 -3.65 13.86 15.65
C PRO A 100 -4.39 14.51 14.47
N THR A 101 -3.70 15.28 13.62
CA THR A 101 -4.29 15.86 12.41
C THR A 101 -4.25 14.91 11.21
N ARG A 102 -3.71 13.70 11.41
CA ARG A 102 -3.42 12.72 10.37
C ARG A 102 -3.98 11.34 10.72
N VAL A 103 -4.38 10.62 9.69
CA VAL A 103 -4.79 9.21 9.78
C VAL A 103 -4.05 8.38 8.73
N GLY A 104 -3.69 7.16 9.12
CA GLY A 104 -3.09 6.16 8.24
C GLY A 104 -4.13 5.22 7.67
N ALA A 105 -3.75 4.49 6.62
CA ALA A 105 -4.56 3.41 6.07
C ALA A 105 -3.66 2.19 5.80
N THR A 106 -4.20 1.00 6.05
CA THR A 106 -3.48 -0.26 5.87
C THR A 106 -4.39 -1.29 5.20
N VAL A 107 -3.78 -2.10 4.33
CA VAL A 107 -4.36 -3.34 3.78
C VAL A 107 -3.57 -4.51 4.34
N VAL A 108 -4.25 -5.53 4.85
CA VAL A 108 -3.65 -6.77 5.32
C VAL A 108 -4.35 -7.94 4.63
N THR A 109 -3.57 -8.92 4.20
CA THR A 109 -4.09 -10.19 3.70
C THR A 109 -3.17 -11.33 4.09
N ARG A 110 -3.73 -12.52 4.26
CA ARG A 110 -3.00 -13.71 4.68
C ARG A 110 -3.47 -14.93 3.88
N ALA A 111 -2.53 -15.76 3.46
CA ALA A 111 -2.82 -17.03 2.80
C ALA A 111 -1.74 -18.07 3.11
N CYS A 112 -2.07 -19.35 2.91
CA CYS A 112 -1.11 -20.46 2.95
C CYS A 112 -0.87 -21.01 1.53
N PRO A 113 -0.09 -20.30 0.69
CA PRO A 113 0.14 -20.72 -0.69
C PRO A 113 0.99 -22.01 -0.75
N VAL A 114 0.65 -22.91 -1.68
CA VAL A 114 1.40 -24.15 -1.90
C VAL A 114 2.43 -23.94 -3.01
N GLY A 115 3.69 -23.78 -2.62
CA GLY A 115 4.82 -23.60 -3.54
C GLY A 115 5.09 -22.17 -3.97
N LEU A 116 6.21 -21.97 -4.68
CA LEU A 116 6.72 -20.65 -5.05
C LEU A 116 5.76 -19.87 -5.95
N THR A 117 5.21 -20.52 -6.99
CA THR A 117 4.30 -19.87 -7.95
C THR A 117 3.05 -19.31 -7.25
N ALA A 118 2.40 -20.11 -6.40
CA ALA A 118 1.23 -19.66 -5.65
C ALA A 118 1.57 -18.51 -4.69
N ALA A 119 2.77 -18.54 -4.08
CA ALA A 119 3.24 -17.47 -3.21
C ALA A 119 3.49 -16.17 -3.98
N THR A 120 4.11 -16.25 -5.16
CA THR A 120 4.34 -15.09 -6.02
C THR A 120 3.04 -14.46 -6.50
N GLU A 121 2.08 -15.28 -6.96
CA GLU A 121 0.76 -14.80 -7.42
C GLU A 121 -0.05 -14.19 -6.28
N PHE A 122 0.06 -14.74 -5.07
CA PHE A 122 -0.58 -14.17 -3.88
C PHE A 122 -0.02 -12.77 -3.58
N VAL A 123 1.31 -12.62 -3.55
CA VAL A 123 1.95 -11.31 -3.28
C VAL A 123 1.63 -10.30 -4.39
N GLU A 124 1.70 -10.70 -5.66
CA GLU A 124 1.36 -9.82 -6.79
C GLU A 124 -0.10 -9.35 -6.72
N ARG A 125 -1.06 -10.24 -6.41
CA ARG A 125 -2.47 -9.87 -6.21
C ARG A 125 -2.69 -8.98 -4.98
N ALA A 126 -2.00 -9.26 -3.88
CA ALA A 126 -2.09 -8.43 -2.67
C ALA A 126 -1.62 -6.99 -2.94
N VAL A 127 -0.55 -6.83 -3.72
CA VAL A 127 -0.06 -5.51 -4.15
C VAL A 127 -1.06 -4.84 -5.10
N ALA A 128 -1.63 -5.57 -6.06
CA ALA A 128 -2.65 -5.03 -6.96
C ALA A 128 -3.90 -4.53 -6.21
N CYS A 129 -4.39 -5.32 -5.25
CA CYS A 129 -5.43 -4.95 -4.29
C CYS A 129 -5.11 -3.63 -3.59
N ALA A 130 -3.91 -3.51 -3.03
CA ALA A 130 -3.48 -2.32 -2.31
C ALA A 130 -3.45 -1.09 -3.24
N ILE A 131 -2.92 -1.22 -4.46
CA ILE A 131 -2.91 -0.13 -5.46
C ILE A 131 -4.33 0.34 -5.77
N GLU A 132 -5.26 -0.60 -5.94
CA GLU A 132 -6.66 -0.27 -6.23
C GLU A 132 -7.32 0.47 -5.07
N LEU A 133 -7.23 -0.07 -3.85
CA LEU A 133 -7.82 0.58 -2.68
C LEU A 133 -7.22 1.97 -2.46
N PHE A 134 -5.90 2.10 -2.48
CA PHE A 134 -5.27 3.39 -2.22
C PHE A 134 -5.52 4.40 -3.35
N GLY A 135 -5.75 3.94 -4.58
CA GLY A 135 -6.29 4.76 -5.67
C GLY A 135 -7.66 5.35 -5.31
N ARG A 136 -8.59 4.52 -4.83
CA ARG A 136 -9.93 4.93 -4.37
C ARG A 136 -9.86 5.87 -3.16
N LEU A 137 -8.97 5.62 -2.19
CA LEU A 137 -8.79 6.51 -1.04
C LEU A 137 -8.22 7.88 -1.47
N ASN A 138 -7.29 7.89 -2.42
CA ASN A 138 -6.75 9.13 -2.98
C ASN A 138 -7.81 9.96 -3.73
N SER A 139 -8.77 9.34 -4.41
CA SER A 139 -9.79 10.09 -5.15
C SER A 139 -10.75 10.86 -4.24
N VAL A 140 -10.93 10.41 -2.99
CA VAL A 140 -11.80 11.07 -2.00
C VAL A 140 -11.06 12.02 -1.08
N ALA A 141 -9.75 11.88 -0.97
CA ALA A 141 -8.86 12.71 -0.18
C ALA A 141 -7.57 12.99 -0.96
N PRO A 142 -7.65 13.76 -2.06
CA PRO A 142 -6.45 14.12 -2.80
C PRO A 142 -5.48 14.83 -1.86
N ALA A 143 -4.18 14.68 -2.14
CA ALA A 143 -3.17 15.48 -1.49
C ALA A 143 -3.65 16.93 -1.52
N ARG A 144 -3.80 17.60 -0.37
CA ARG A 144 -3.74 19.06 -0.40
C ARG A 144 -2.38 19.36 -1.01
N SER A 145 -2.37 19.86 -2.25
CA SER A 145 -1.19 20.51 -2.80
C SER A 145 -0.69 21.45 -1.71
N ALA A 146 0.61 21.38 -1.38
CA ALA A 146 1.19 22.35 -0.47
C ALA A 146 0.71 23.75 -0.92
N PRO A 147 0.30 24.64 0.00
CA PRO A 147 -0.07 25.99 -0.40
C PRO A 147 1.10 26.52 -1.22
N ALA A 148 0.84 26.94 -2.46
CA ALA A 148 1.84 27.60 -3.27
C ALA A 148 2.43 28.69 -2.39
N GLY A 149 3.70 28.55 -2.02
CA GLY A 149 4.40 29.58 -1.25
C GLY A 149 4.19 30.92 -1.96
N PRO A 150 4.08 32.03 -1.22
CA PRO A 150 3.81 33.33 -1.82
C PRO A 150 4.81 33.57 -2.96
N ALA A 151 4.27 33.98 -4.10
CA ALA A 151 5.02 34.26 -5.31
C ALA A 151 6.29 35.06 -4.99
N SER A 152 7.41 34.62 -5.56
CA SER A 152 8.71 35.26 -5.47
C SER A 152 8.57 36.78 -5.60
N LEU A 153 8.91 37.48 -4.52
CA LEU A 153 9.10 38.93 -4.52
C LEU A 153 10.48 39.20 -5.15
N ALA A 154 10.58 38.98 -6.46
CA ALA A 154 11.71 39.36 -7.28
C ALA A 154 11.23 40.43 -8.27
N ASP A 155 10.94 41.61 -7.73
CA ASP A 155 11.10 42.85 -8.48
C ASP A 155 11.43 43.97 -7.48
N ALA A 156 12.71 44.30 -7.42
CA ALA A 156 13.22 45.55 -6.88
C ALA A 156 14.49 45.85 -7.68
N GLY A 157 14.31 46.64 -8.74
CA GLY A 157 15.39 47.33 -9.45
C GLY A 157 15.96 48.50 -8.65
#